data_AF-A0A1B0CYS6-F1
#
_entry.id   AF-A0A1B0CYS6-F1
#
_cell.length_a   1.000
_cell.length_b   1.000
_cell.length_c   1.000
_cell.angle_alpha   90.00
_cell.angle_beta   90.00
_cell.angle_gamma   90.00
#
_symmetry.space_group_name_H-M   'P 1'
#
loop_
_entity.id
_entity.type
_entity.pdbx_description
1 polymer ?
#
loop_
_entity_poly.entity_id
_entity_poly.type
_entity_poly.pdbx_seq_one_letter_code
_entity_poly.pdbx_strand_id
1 'polypeptide(L)'
;MEGRVSSDQDLKLGDTLRYYQRDSHAAKALLIRRLRCLAAYEAANRNLERARAKNKDVHAAENAQTQACQKFETMSAHGKQELVGFRARRVAAFKKSLIELAELEGKHAKTQYEFLRQSLLSLKDA
;
A
#
# COMPACT_ATOMS: atom_id res chain seq x y z
N MET A 1 -17.33 30.37 -3.45
CA MET A 1 -16.18 29.84 -4.23
C MET A 1 -15.30 28.94 -3.36
N GLU A 2 -15.04 29.29 -2.10
CA GLU A 2 -14.28 28.46 -1.13
C GLU A 2 -14.76 27.01 -0.96
N GLY A 3 -16.07 26.76 -0.92
CA GLY A 3 -16.59 25.39 -0.76
C GLY A 3 -16.29 24.44 -1.93
N ARG A 4 -16.10 24.96 -3.16
CA ARG A 4 -15.66 24.15 -4.31
C ARG A 4 -14.15 23.90 -4.29
N VAL A 5 -13.39 24.91 -3.87
CA VAL A 5 -11.92 24.86 -3.73
C VAL A 5 -11.48 23.83 -2.69
N SER A 6 -12.13 23.82 -1.52
CA SER A 6 -11.88 22.81 -0.47
C SER A 6 -12.29 21.41 -0.91
N SER A 7 -13.41 21.27 -1.65
CA SER A 7 -13.88 19.97 -2.14
C SER A 7 -12.91 19.31 -3.11
N ASP A 8 -12.30 20.06 -4.04
CA ASP A 8 -11.38 19.50 -5.04
C ASP A 8 -10.01 19.12 -4.42
N GLN A 9 -9.55 19.89 -3.44
CA GLN A 9 -8.30 19.63 -2.71
C GLN A 9 -8.42 18.36 -1.83
N ASP A 10 -9.50 18.24 -1.08
CA ASP A 10 -9.76 17.08 -0.21
C ASP A 10 -10.03 15.80 -1.02
N LEU A 11 -10.63 15.91 -2.20
CA LEU A 11 -10.91 14.75 -3.05
C LEU A 11 -9.60 14.11 -3.54
N LYS A 12 -8.69 14.91 -4.14
CA LYS A 12 -7.47 14.39 -4.77
C LYS A 12 -6.46 13.81 -3.78
N LEU A 13 -6.12 14.53 -2.71
CA LEU A 13 -5.17 14.01 -1.72
C LEU A 13 -5.82 12.92 -0.86
N GLY A 14 -7.09 13.10 -0.49
CA GLY A 14 -7.85 12.13 0.28
C GLY A 14 -7.98 10.78 -0.43
N ASP A 15 -8.21 10.77 -1.73
CA ASP A 15 -8.30 9.53 -2.52
C ASP A 15 -6.96 8.78 -2.56
N THR A 16 -5.85 9.50 -2.81
CA THR A 16 -4.51 8.90 -2.75
C THR A 16 -4.23 8.29 -1.37
N LEU A 17 -4.53 9.02 -0.29
CA LEU A 17 -4.37 8.54 1.08
C LEU A 17 -5.19 7.27 1.35
N ARG A 18 -6.49 7.30 1.04
CA ARG A 18 -7.41 6.17 1.25
C ARG A 18 -7.01 4.95 0.42
N TYR A 19 -6.60 5.15 -0.83
CA TYR A 19 -6.13 4.08 -1.71
C TYR A 19 -4.92 3.37 -1.09
N TYR A 20 -3.86 4.11 -0.74
CA TYR A 20 -2.64 3.50 -0.20
C TYR A 20 -2.79 3.02 1.25
N GLN A 21 -3.75 3.52 2.01
CA GLN A 21 -4.15 2.90 3.27
C GLN A 21 -4.69 1.49 3.01
N ARG A 22 -5.65 1.32 2.11
CA ARG A 22 -6.23 0.01 1.76
C ARG A 22 -5.16 -0.95 1.21
N ASP A 23 -4.31 -0.46 0.33
CA ASP A 23 -3.23 -1.24 -0.26
C ASP A 23 -2.18 -1.66 0.80
N SER A 24 -1.90 -0.80 1.79
CA SER A 24 -1.08 -1.19 2.97
C SER A 24 -1.71 -2.32 3.78
N HIS A 25 -3.04 -2.34 3.93
CA HIS A 25 -3.73 -3.44 4.60
C HIS A 25 -3.64 -4.75 3.80
N ALA A 26 -3.73 -4.66 2.46
CA ALA A 26 -3.55 -5.82 1.59
C ALA A 26 -2.13 -6.38 1.69
N ALA A 27 -1.10 -5.53 1.68
CA ALA A 27 0.29 -5.93 1.89
C ALA A 27 0.49 -6.60 3.26
N LYS A 28 -0.12 -6.07 4.32
CA LYS A 28 -0.11 -6.71 5.66
C LYS A 28 -0.78 -8.09 5.61
N ALA A 29 -1.93 -8.22 4.96
CA ALA A 29 -2.64 -9.50 4.84
C ALA A 29 -1.81 -10.55 4.07
N LEU A 30 -1.08 -10.13 3.03
CA LEU A 30 -0.15 -10.98 2.28
C LEU A 30 0.96 -11.54 3.20
N LEU A 31 1.56 -10.70 4.03
CA LEU A 31 2.59 -11.11 4.98
C LEU A 31 2.06 -12.08 6.06
N ILE A 32 0.83 -11.86 6.53
CA ILE A 32 0.18 -12.79 7.46
C ILE A 32 -0.05 -14.16 6.79
N ARG A 33 -0.49 -14.19 5.52
CA ARG A 33 -0.62 -15.45 4.77
C ARG A 33 0.72 -16.15 4.61
N ARG A 34 1.78 -15.42 4.27
CA ARG A 34 3.15 -15.97 4.21
C ARG A 34 3.58 -16.58 5.55
N LEU A 35 3.31 -15.90 6.67
CA LEU A 35 3.65 -16.41 8.01
C LEU A 35 2.93 -17.73 8.32
N ARG A 36 1.67 -17.87 7.89
CA ARG A 36 0.93 -19.15 8.02
C ARG A 36 1.56 -20.25 7.17
N CYS A 37 2.00 -19.95 5.94
CA CYS A 37 2.72 -20.92 5.11
C CYS A 37 4.05 -21.34 5.74
N LEU A 38 4.79 -20.41 6.36
CA LEU A 38 6.02 -20.73 7.10
C LEU A 38 5.74 -21.68 8.26
N ALA A 39 4.74 -21.36 9.10
CA ALA A 39 4.37 -22.21 10.23
C ALA A 39 3.95 -23.63 9.77
N ALA A 40 3.22 -23.73 8.65
CA ALA A 40 2.85 -25.00 8.05
C ALA A 40 4.07 -25.77 7.53
N TYR A 41 5.03 -25.09 6.90
CA TYR A 41 6.28 -25.68 6.44
C TYR A 41 7.13 -26.20 7.61
N GLU A 42 7.31 -25.41 8.66
CA GLU A 42 8.03 -25.82 9.87
C GLU A 42 7.36 -27.02 10.56
N ALA A 43 6.03 -27.06 10.59
CA ALA A 43 5.29 -28.20 11.12
C ALA A 43 5.49 -29.46 10.27
N ALA A 44 5.42 -29.34 8.94
CA ALA A 44 5.69 -30.45 8.03
C ALA A 44 7.12 -30.97 8.17
N ASN A 45 8.09 -30.06 8.36
CA ASN A 45 9.48 -30.42 8.60
C ASN A 45 9.65 -31.22 9.91
N ARG A 46 9.03 -30.77 11.01
CA ARG A 46 9.03 -31.53 12.28
C ARG A 46 8.36 -32.90 12.15
N ASN A 47 7.29 -33.00 11.36
CA ASN A 47 6.62 -34.29 11.12
C ASN A 47 7.48 -35.25 10.30
N LEU A 48 8.20 -34.74 9.30
CA LEU A 48 9.15 -35.53 8.53
C LEU A 48 10.27 -36.10 9.41
N GLU A 49 10.85 -35.30 10.29
CA GLU A 49 11.87 -35.78 11.22
C GLU A 49 11.34 -36.88 12.15
N ARG A 50 10.09 -36.78 12.61
CA ARG A 50 9.43 -37.83 13.39
C ARG A 50 9.17 -39.10 12.58
N ALA A 51 8.77 -38.98 11.32
CA ALA A 51 8.55 -40.10 10.42
C ALA A 51 9.86 -40.86 10.15
N ARG A 52 10.95 -40.11 9.90
CA ARG A 52 12.31 -40.65 9.74
C ARG A 52 12.79 -41.38 11.00
N ALA A 53 12.65 -40.77 12.17
CA ALA A 53 13.04 -41.40 13.44
C ALA A 53 12.31 -42.73 13.71
N LYS A 54 11.07 -42.88 13.21
CA LYS A 54 10.26 -44.10 13.37
C LYS A 54 10.35 -45.07 12.18
N ASN A 55 11.08 -44.70 11.11
CA ASN A 55 11.08 -45.39 9.82
C ASN A 55 9.67 -45.75 9.30
N LYS A 56 8.70 -44.85 9.52
CA LYS A 56 7.30 -45.06 9.17
C LYS A 56 6.73 -43.85 8.44
N ASP A 57 6.00 -44.09 7.35
CA ASP A 57 5.31 -43.06 6.55
C ASP A 57 6.24 -41.97 5.99
N VAL A 58 7.54 -42.26 5.84
CA VAL A 58 8.58 -41.28 5.45
C VAL A 58 8.24 -40.62 4.12
N HIS A 59 7.93 -41.40 3.09
CA HIS A 59 7.64 -40.87 1.76
C HIS A 59 6.42 -39.93 1.74
N ALA A 60 5.37 -40.25 2.51
CA ALA A 60 4.21 -39.38 2.63
C ALA A 60 4.56 -38.05 3.33
N ALA A 61 5.38 -38.10 4.39
CA ALA A 61 5.85 -36.91 5.09
C ALA A 61 6.78 -36.05 4.23
N GLU A 62 7.64 -36.64 3.39
CA GLU A 62 8.50 -35.93 2.44
C GLU A 62 7.69 -35.19 1.38
N ASN A 63 6.66 -35.85 0.83
CA ASN A 63 5.75 -35.21 -0.12
C ASN A 63 5.01 -34.02 0.52
N ALA A 64 4.52 -34.18 1.76
CA ALA A 64 3.85 -33.11 2.49
C ALA A 64 4.79 -31.92 2.79
N GLN A 65 6.05 -32.19 3.18
CA GLN A 65 7.07 -31.18 3.41
C GLN A 65 7.41 -30.42 2.12
N THR A 66 7.60 -31.15 1.02
CA THR A 66 7.90 -30.56 -0.30
C THR A 66 6.79 -29.60 -0.73
N GLN A 67 5.52 -30.02 -0.61
CA GLN A 67 4.38 -29.17 -0.96
C GLN A 67 4.27 -27.93 -0.07
N ALA A 68 4.55 -28.07 1.23
CA ALA A 68 4.53 -26.94 2.16
C ALA A 68 5.68 -25.95 1.87
N CYS A 69 6.86 -26.47 1.53
CA CYS A 69 8.02 -25.68 1.12
C CYS A 69 7.70 -24.85 -0.13
N GLN A 70 7.23 -25.50 -1.20
CA GLN A 70 6.87 -24.84 -2.45
C GLN A 70 5.84 -23.72 -2.22
N LYS A 71 4.78 -23.98 -1.45
CA LYS A 71 3.78 -22.95 -1.10
C LYS A 71 4.41 -21.76 -0.38
N PHE A 72 5.30 -22.00 0.58
CA PHE A 72 5.99 -20.95 1.31
C PHE A 72 6.93 -20.14 0.41
N GLU A 73 7.67 -20.80 -0.48
CA GLU A 73 8.60 -20.17 -1.42
C GLU A 73 7.85 -19.31 -2.44
N THR A 74 6.79 -19.85 -3.06
CA THR A 74 5.92 -19.10 -3.97
C THR A 74 5.34 -17.86 -3.27
N MET A 75 4.81 -18.01 -2.05
CA MET A 75 4.29 -16.87 -1.29
C MET A 75 5.38 -15.85 -0.93
N SER A 76 6.59 -16.30 -0.64
CA SER A 76 7.72 -15.43 -0.34
C SER A 76 8.20 -14.65 -1.56
N ALA A 77 8.25 -15.28 -2.73
CA ALA A 77 8.61 -14.65 -3.99
C ALA A 77 7.59 -13.55 -4.36
N HIS A 78 6.29 -13.88 -4.35
CA HIS A 78 5.22 -12.90 -4.59
C HIS A 78 5.24 -11.78 -3.54
N GLY A 79 5.40 -12.12 -2.27
CA GLY A 79 5.52 -11.14 -1.19
C GLY A 79 6.63 -10.13 -1.42
N LYS A 80 7.82 -10.60 -1.83
CA LYS A 80 8.97 -9.72 -2.11
C LYS A 80 8.69 -8.79 -3.28
N GLN A 81 8.16 -9.33 -4.38
CA GLN A 81 7.83 -8.56 -5.58
C GLN A 81 6.79 -7.48 -5.28
N GLU A 82 5.71 -7.85 -4.59
CA GLU A 82 4.63 -6.90 -4.26
C GLU A 82 5.10 -5.81 -3.29
N LEU A 83 5.91 -6.12 -2.28
CA LEU A 83 6.39 -5.11 -1.34
C LEU A 83 7.33 -4.09 -1.99
N VAL A 84 8.20 -4.53 -2.90
CA VAL A 84 9.09 -3.62 -3.64
C VAL A 84 8.27 -2.73 -4.57
N GLY A 85 7.34 -3.32 -5.33
CA GLY A 85 6.43 -2.58 -6.21
C GLY A 85 5.55 -1.59 -5.45
N PHE A 86 4.99 -2.02 -4.31
CA PHE A 86 4.16 -1.20 -3.44
C PHE A 86 4.89 0.06 -2.98
N ARG A 87 6.13 -0.07 -2.47
CA ARG A 87 6.93 1.08 -2.03
C ARG A 87 7.13 2.09 -3.16
N ALA A 88 7.52 1.62 -4.34
CA ALA A 88 7.78 2.47 -5.49
C ALA A 88 6.51 3.21 -5.95
N ARG A 89 5.40 2.48 -6.14
CA ARG A 89 4.10 3.05 -6.54
C ARG A 89 3.62 4.09 -5.53
N ARG A 90 3.67 3.77 -4.23
CA ARG A 90 3.26 4.67 -3.15
C ARG A 90 4.04 5.98 -3.20
N VAL A 91 5.36 5.93 -3.18
CA VAL A 91 6.19 7.15 -3.17
C VAL A 91 5.90 8.02 -4.40
N ALA A 92 5.80 7.42 -5.58
CA ALA A 92 5.51 8.15 -6.81
C ALA A 92 4.14 8.85 -6.77
N ALA A 93 3.10 8.14 -6.31
CA ALA A 93 1.76 8.70 -6.23
C ALA A 93 1.64 9.83 -5.20
N PHE A 94 2.21 9.66 -4.00
CA PHE A 94 2.23 10.72 -2.99
C PHE A 94 2.98 11.96 -3.47
N LYS A 95 4.15 11.77 -4.10
CA LYS A 95 4.90 12.89 -4.69
C LYS A 95 4.06 13.64 -5.71
N LYS A 96 3.41 12.91 -6.63
CA LYS A 96 2.53 13.50 -7.65
C LYS A 96 1.37 14.28 -7.00
N SER A 97 0.65 13.67 -6.06
CA SER A 97 -0.48 14.31 -5.38
C SER A 97 -0.10 15.56 -4.60
N LEU A 98 1.07 15.57 -3.94
CA LEU A 98 1.55 16.75 -3.21
C LEU A 98 1.96 17.89 -4.14
N ILE A 99 2.61 17.58 -5.27
CA ILE A 99 2.94 18.57 -6.29
C ILE A 99 1.67 19.19 -6.86
N GLU A 100 0.71 18.36 -7.27
CA GLU A 100 -0.57 18.83 -7.83
C GLU A 100 -1.35 19.69 -6.82
N LEU A 101 -1.31 19.33 -5.52
CA LEU A 101 -1.94 20.12 -4.47
C LEU A 101 -1.27 21.48 -4.32
N ALA A 102 0.06 21.54 -4.25
CA ALA A 102 0.80 22.79 -4.12
C ALA A 102 0.58 23.73 -5.32
N GLU A 103 0.55 23.18 -6.54
CA GLU A 103 0.23 23.95 -7.75
C GLU A 103 -1.20 24.50 -7.71
N LEU A 104 -2.15 23.73 -7.20
CA LEU A 104 -3.54 24.14 -7.05
C LEU A 104 -3.69 25.24 -6.00
N GLU A 105 -3.05 25.09 -4.84
CA GLU A 105 -3.00 26.11 -3.79
C GLU A 105 -2.40 27.43 -4.29
N GLY A 106 -1.32 27.36 -5.07
CA GLY A 106 -0.73 28.54 -5.70
C GLY A 106 -1.69 29.28 -6.64
N LYS A 107 -2.47 28.54 -7.44
CA LYS A 107 -3.52 29.12 -8.30
C LYS A 107 -4.62 29.78 -7.46
N HIS A 108 -5.09 29.10 -6.41
CA HIS A 108 -6.13 29.63 -5.54
C HIS A 108 -5.69 30.90 -4.82
N ALA A 109 -4.48 30.93 -4.26
CA ALA A 109 -3.93 32.11 -3.60
C ALA A 109 -3.84 33.30 -4.57
N LYS A 110 -3.44 33.06 -5.82
CA LYS A 110 -3.40 34.11 -6.85
C LYS A 110 -4.80 34.66 -7.16
N THR A 111 -5.79 33.78 -7.37
CA THR A 111 -7.18 34.21 -7.62
C THR A 111 -7.77 34.98 -6.44
N GLN A 112 -7.52 34.53 -5.20
CA GLN A 112 -7.95 35.25 -3.99
C GLN A 112 -7.30 36.62 -3.89
N TYR A 113 -6.00 36.73 -4.17
CA TYR A 113 -5.29 38.00 -4.20
C TYR A 113 -5.88 38.97 -5.24
N GLU A 114 -6.14 38.50 -6.46
CA GLU A 114 -6.72 39.32 -7.53
C GLU A 114 -8.12 39.82 -7.16
N PHE A 115 -8.95 38.96 -6.56
CA PHE A 115 -10.29 39.31 -6.09
C PHE A 115 -10.25 40.40 -4.99
N LEU A 116 -9.38 40.23 -3.99
CA LEU A 116 -9.21 41.22 -2.92
C LEU A 116 -8.68 42.55 -3.46
N ARG A 117 -7.72 42.50 -4.39
CA ARG A 117 -7.17 43.70 -5.03
C ARG A 117 -8.24 44.46 -5.81
N GLN A 118 -9.08 43.78 -6.59
CA GLN A 118 -10.18 44.41 -7.32
C GLN A 118 -11.22 45.02 -6.39
N SER A 119 -11.57 44.33 -5.30
CA SER A 119 -12.51 44.82 -4.29
C SER A 119 -11.99 46.08 -3.59
N LEU A 120 -10.68 46.17 -3.34
CA LEU A 120 -10.06 47.37 -2.78
C LEU A 120 -10.05 48.55 -3.75
N LEU A 121 -9.85 48.29 -5.04
CA LEU A 121 -9.90 49.34 -6.07
C LEU A 121 -11.31 49.91 -6.21
N SER A 122 -12.34 49.06 -6.29
CA SER A 122 -13.72 49.52 -6.40
C SER A 122 -14.18 50.34 -5.18
N LEU A 123 -13.66 50.04 -3.99
CA LEU A 123 -13.92 50.83 -2.78
C LEU A 123 -13.19 52.17 -2.75
N LYS A 124 -12.05 52.29 -3.42
CA LYS A 124 -11.31 53.57 -3.54
C LYS A 124 -11.94 54.52 -4.55
N ASP A 125 -12.60 53.96 -5.56
CA ASP A 125 -13.23 54.70 -6.65
C ASP A 125 -14.69 55.12 -6.31
N ALA A 126 -15.19 54.78 -5.11
CA ALA A 126 -16.51 55.12 -4.58
C ALA A 126 -16.43 56.27 -3.55
#